data_AF-A0A1G5QKC3-F1
#
_entry.id   AF-A0A1G5QKC3-F1
#
_cell.length_a   1.000
_cell.length_b   1.000
_cell.length_c   1.000
_cell.angle_alpha   90.00
_cell.angle_beta   90.00
_cell.angle_gamma   90.00
#
_symmetry.space_group_name_H-M   'P 1'
#
loop_
_entity.id
_entity.type
_entity.pdbx_description
1 polymer ?
#
loop_
_entity_poly.entity_id
_entity_poly.type
_entity_poly.pdbx_seq_one_letter_code
_entity_poly.pdbx_strand_id
1 'polypeptide(L)'
;MSEAPCSGPERLRFPEAEERHEWLPYLLEAYYATDQGVHEAIRREQRQGRTLACGKGCGNCCETHTTIPVYPLELIGLYWYATEQLGGETRERLRDSLRTFEKGAPCPFLLDGGCAVHPMRPMACRHFNVFGQSCAKGEDAYHTRRKDVLTPIRRYQDEAFFHLLPFHGVKSKAERRRAIKKGTVHALAKVLQELDWDRLADRMDAFDRG
;
A
#
# COMPACT_ATOMS: atom_id res chain seq x y z
N MET A 1 21.58 13.54 22.61
CA MET A 1 21.71 12.20 21.98
C MET A 1 21.32 12.38 20.52
N SER A 2 22.29 12.36 19.62
CA SER A 2 22.08 12.59 18.19
C SER A 2 21.33 11.39 17.62
N GLU A 3 20.06 11.54 17.28
CA GLU A 3 19.35 10.55 16.46
C GLU A 3 20.13 10.37 15.16
N ALA A 4 20.47 9.12 14.83
CA ALA A 4 21.07 8.80 13.54
C ALA A 4 20.15 9.32 12.42
N PRO A 5 20.70 9.85 11.32
CA PRO A 5 19.86 10.25 10.19
C PRO A 5 19.04 9.04 9.76
N CYS A 6 17.71 9.18 9.83
CA CYS A 6 16.77 8.15 9.39
C CYS A 6 17.20 7.69 7.99
N SER A 7 17.69 6.45 7.89
CA SER A 7 18.15 5.88 6.63
C SER A 7 17.00 5.97 5.61
N GLY A 8 17.36 6.24 4.35
CA GLY A 8 16.36 6.26 3.28
C GLY A 8 15.62 4.94 3.19
N PRO A 9 14.43 4.92 2.56
CA PRO A 9 13.74 3.66 2.32
C PRO A 9 14.60 2.76 1.43
N GLU A 10 14.43 1.46 1.59
CA GLU A 10 15.07 0.45 0.77
C GLU A 10 14.02 -0.25 -0.09
N ARG A 11 14.41 -0.62 -1.32
CA ARG A 11 13.55 -1.42 -2.19
C ARG A 11 13.41 -2.82 -1.60
N LEU A 12 12.16 -3.27 -1.40
CA LEU A 12 11.86 -4.66 -1.07
C LEU A 12 12.48 -5.61 -2.10
N ARG A 13 12.96 -6.77 -1.67
CA ARG A 13 13.57 -7.79 -2.55
C ARG A 13 13.06 -9.16 -2.18
N PHE A 14 12.71 -9.94 -3.19
CA PHE A 14 12.31 -11.33 -3.08
C PHE A 14 12.98 -12.11 -4.22
N PRO A 15 14.30 -12.36 -4.18
CA PRO A 15 15.08 -12.79 -5.36
C PRO A 15 14.47 -13.98 -6.09
N GLU A 16 14.15 -15.05 -5.37
CA GLU A 16 13.53 -16.25 -5.96
C GLU A 16 12.15 -15.98 -6.57
N ALA A 17 11.34 -15.12 -5.94
CA ALA A 17 10.02 -14.78 -6.45
C ALA A 17 10.10 -13.81 -7.64
N GLU A 18 11.08 -12.91 -7.66
CA GLU A 18 11.34 -11.99 -8.76
C GLU A 18 11.82 -12.74 -10.01
N GLU A 19 12.51 -13.87 -9.84
CA GLU A 19 12.84 -14.81 -10.93
C GLU A 19 11.62 -15.57 -11.47
N ARG A 20 10.70 -15.97 -10.58
CA ARG A 20 9.47 -16.70 -10.95
C ARG A 20 8.36 -15.81 -11.52
N HIS A 21 8.35 -14.53 -11.17
CA HIS A 21 7.25 -13.62 -11.49
C HIS A 21 7.75 -12.36 -12.19
N GLU A 22 7.69 -12.33 -13.52
CA GLU A 22 8.10 -11.17 -14.34
C GLU A 22 7.39 -9.85 -13.96
N TRP A 23 6.21 -9.94 -13.35
CA TRP A 23 5.43 -8.78 -12.93
C TRP A 23 5.90 -8.18 -11.60
N LEU A 24 6.56 -8.96 -10.74
CA LEU A 24 6.89 -8.56 -9.36
C LEU A 24 7.90 -7.41 -9.34
N PRO A 25 8.98 -7.40 -10.15
CA PRO A 25 9.89 -6.26 -10.19
C PRO A 25 9.20 -4.92 -10.47
N TYR A 26 8.21 -4.88 -11.38
CA TYR A 26 7.47 -3.64 -11.67
C TYR A 26 6.73 -3.11 -10.44
N LEU A 27 6.13 -4.01 -9.66
CA LEU A 27 5.44 -3.64 -8.42
C LEU A 27 6.42 -3.12 -7.36
N LEU A 28 7.54 -3.82 -7.16
CA LEU A 28 8.52 -3.46 -6.15
C LEU A 28 9.20 -2.11 -6.47
N GLU A 29 9.47 -1.81 -7.75
CA GLU A 29 9.94 -0.48 -8.17
C GLU A 29 8.91 0.61 -7.92
N ALA A 30 7.63 0.36 -8.21
CA ALA A 30 6.56 1.33 -7.95
C ALA A 30 6.40 1.63 -6.44
N TYR A 31 6.48 0.59 -5.61
CA TYR A 31 6.48 0.73 -4.16
C TYR A 31 7.71 1.47 -3.65
N TYR A 32 8.88 1.19 -4.18
CA TYR A 32 10.10 1.89 -3.81
C TYR A 32 10.05 3.38 -4.14
N ALA A 33 9.62 3.74 -5.36
CA ALA A 33 9.41 5.14 -5.73
C ALA A 33 8.40 5.84 -4.81
N THR A 34 7.33 5.13 -4.44
CA THR A 34 6.31 5.62 -3.48
C THR A 34 6.93 5.86 -2.10
N ASP A 35 7.68 4.88 -1.56
CA ASP A 35 8.30 4.98 -0.25
C ASP A 35 9.35 6.10 -0.21
N GLN A 36 10.11 6.31 -1.30
CA GLN A 36 11.00 7.47 -1.46
C GLN A 36 10.25 8.79 -1.38
N GLY A 37 9.11 8.89 -2.07
CA GLY A 37 8.26 10.08 -2.03
C GLY A 37 7.69 10.36 -0.64
N VAL A 38 7.24 9.31 0.07
CA VAL A 38 6.75 9.39 1.45
C VAL A 38 7.87 9.83 2.39
N HIS A 39 9.04 9.22 2.30
CA HIS A 39 10.20 9.58 3.12
C HIS A 39 10.60 11.05 2.93
N GLU A 40 10.71 11.50 1.67
CA GLU A 40 11.04 12.90 1.38
C GLU A 40 9.95 13.88 1.88
N ALA A 41 8.67 13.52 1.73
CA ALA A 41 7.57 14.34 2.24
C ALA A 41 7.59 14.45 3.77
N ILE A 42 7.81 13.34 4.49
CA ILE A 42 7.96 13.35 5.95
C ILE A 42 9.15 14.22 6.36
N ARG A 43 10.31 14.09 5.70
CA ARG A 43 11.49 14.93 6.00
C ARG A 43 11.22 16.41 5.77
N ARG A 44 10.45 16.79 4.75
CA ARG A 44 10.07 18.19 4.49
C ARG A 44 9.21 18.77 5.60
N GLU A 45 8.24 18.01 6.09
CA GLU A 45 7.36 18.43 7.19
C GLU A 45 8.13 18.51 8.52
N GLN A 46 9.03 17.56 8.78
CA GLN A 46 9.91 17.58 9.95
C GLN A 46 10.87 18.79 9.96
N ARG A 47 11.43 19.17 8.81
CA ARG A 47 12.23 20.41 8.68
C ARG A 47 11.41 21.68 8.96
N GLN A 48 10.10 21.62 8.79
CA GLN A 48 9.16 22.70 9.11
C GLN A 48 8.67 22.62 10.58
N GLY A 49 9.25 21.74 11.39
CA GLY A 49 8.93 21.59 12.81
C GLY A 49 7.69 20.74 13.11
N ARG A 50 7.14 20.02 12.11
CA ARG A 50 6.00 19.13 12.33
C ARG A 50 6.46 17.72 12.68
N THR A 51 5.81 17.11 13.65
CA THR A 51 6.12 15.74 14.09
C THR A 51 5.18 14.74 13.43
N LEU A 52 5.70 13.60 12.98
CA LEU A 52 4.90 12.49 12.47
C LEU A 52 4.15 11.82 13.64
N ALA A 53 2.83 11.70 13.52
CA ALA A 53 1.98 11.09 14.54
C ALA A 53 1.79 9.58 14.33
N CYS A 54 2.00 9.10 13.09
CA CYS A 54 1.92 7.69 12.74
C CYS A 54 3.15 6.92 13.22
N GLY A 55 2.94 5.67 13.64
CA GLY A 55 4.00 4.76 14.09
C GLY A 55 3.60 3.29 13.93
N LYS A 56 4.53 2.38 14.23
CA LYS A 56 4.27 0.94 14.21
C LYS A 56 3.12 0.60 15.15
N GLY A 57 2.13 -0.16 14.67
CA GLY A 57 0.92 -0.51 15.43
C GLY A 57 -0.22 0.50 15.33
N CYS A 58 -0.09 1.56 14.53
CA CYS A 58 -1.21 2.45 14.22
C CYS A 58 -2.06 1.87 13.08
N GLY A 59 -3.26 1.39 13.43
CA GLY A 59 -4.25 0.83 12.48
C GLY A 59 -5.44 1.76 12.20
N ASN A 60 -5.45 2.99 12.71
CA ASN A 60 -6.66 3.84 12.67
C ASN A 60 -7.15 4.14 11.24
N CYS A 61 -6.24 4.31 10.27
CA CYS A 61 -6.64 4.45 8.86
C CYS A 61 -7.24 3.17 8.28
N CYS A 62 -6.77 2.00 8.72
CA CYS A 62 -7.33 0.71 8.33
C CYS A 62 -8.74 0.49 8.91
N GLU A 63 -9.04 1.10 10.06
CA GLU A 63 -10.38 1.06 10.67
C GLU A 63 -11.38 2.03 10.02
N THR A 64 -10.90 3.17 9.53
CA THR A 64 -11.76 4.30 9.15
C THR A 64 -11.93 4.49 7.65
N HIS A 65 -10.88 4.25 6.86
CA HIS A 65 -10.94 4.49 5.42
C HIS A 65 -11.68 3.36 4.73
N THR A 66 -12.64 3.72 3.88
CA THR A 66 -13.45 2.78 3.11
C THR A 66 -13.27 2.89 1.59
N THR A 67 -12.50 3.87 1.11
CA THR A 67 -12.32 4.15 -0.32
C THR A 67 -10.86 4.08 -0.76
N ILE A 68 -10.10 3.08 -0.28
CA ILE A 68 -8.67 2.98 -0.58
C ILE A 68 -8.50 2.51 -2.02
N PRO A 69 -7.88 3.32 -2.92
CA PRO A 69 -7.66 2.89 -4.28
C PRO A 69 -6.54 1.85 -4.34
N VAL A 70 -6.78 0.78 -5.08
CA VAL A 70 -5.83 -0.29 -5.36
C VAL A 70 -5.80 -0.58 -6.86
N TYR A 71 -4.59 -0.67 -7.41
CA TYR A 71 -4.35 -0.92 -8.83
C TYR A 71 -4.21 -2.42 -9.10
N PRO A 72 -4.50 -2.91 -10.32
CA PRO A 72 -4.55 -4.35 -10.56
C PRO A 72 -3.22 -5.08 -10.30
N LEU A 73 -2.07 -4.44 -10.54
CA LEU A 73 -0.78 -5.05 -10.20
C LEU A 73 -0.56 -5.15 -8.68
N GLU A 74 -1.05 -4.19 -7.89
CA GLU A 74 -1.02 -4.26 -6.43
C GLU A 74 -1.92 -5.39 -5.91
N LEU A 75 -3.08 -5.62 -6.54
CA LEU A 75 -3.95 -6.75 -6.21
C LEU A 75 -3.27 -8.10 -6.42
N ILE A 76 -2.54 -8.24 -7.53
CA ILE A 76 -1.76 -9.45 -7.79
C ILE A 76 -0.67 -9.63 -6.72
N GLY A 77 0.01 -8.55 -6.35
CA GLY A 77 1.00 -8.57 -5.27
C GLY A 77 0.40 -8.94 -3.90
N LEU A 78 -0.77 -8.40 -3.56
CA LEU A 78 -1.50 -8.76 -2.34
C LEU A 78 -1.87 -10.25 -2.32
N TYR A 79 -2.40 -10.76 -3.44
CA TYR A 79 -2.75 -12.17 -3.57
C TYR A 79 -1.53 -13.06 -3.41
N TRP A 80 -0.48 -12.81 -4.20
CA TRP A 80 0.78 -13.55 -4.16
C TRP A 80 1.40 -13.57 -2.75
N TYR A 81 1.47 -12.42 -2.09
CA TYR A 81 2.11 -12.34 -0.78
C TYR A 81 1.30 -13.07 0.29
N ALA A 82 -0.02 -12.94 0.27
CA ALA A 82 -0.89 -13.66 1.21
C ALA A 82 -0.86 -15.19 0.97
N THR A 83 -0.75 -15.64 -0.29
CA THR A 83 -0.76 -17.06 -0.62
C THR A 83 0.60 -17.73 -0.41
N GLU A 84 1.68 -17.11 -0.87
CA GLU A 84 3.00 -17.74 -1.03
C GLU A 84 4.05 -17.25 -0.03
N GLN A 85 3.88 -16.08 0.58
CA GLN A 85 4.91 -15.45 1.43
C GLN A 85 4.53 -15.41 2.91
N LEU A 86 3.24 -15.29 3.22
CA LEU A 86 2.76 -15.45 4.59
C LEU A 86 2.76 -16.93 4.99
N GLY A 87 2.94 -17.18 6.27
CA GLY A 87 2.89 -18.52 6.87
C GLY A 87 2.49 -18.44 8.35
N GLY A 88 2.23 -19.61 8.93
CA GLY A 88 1.88 -19.76 10.34
C GLY A 88 0.57 -19.08 10.74
N GLU A 89 0.45 -18.78 12.03
CA GLU A 89 -0.77 -18.25 12.66
C GLU A 89 -1.28 -16.96 11.99
N THR A 90 -0.38 -16.04 11.63
CA THR A 90 -0.77 -14.79 10.95
C THR A 90 -1.51 -15.05 9.65
N ARG A 91 -1.11 -16.07 8.89
CA ARG A 91 -1.75 -16.45 7.63
C ARG A 91 -3.13 -17.04 7.86
N GLU A 92 -3.27 -17.92 8.84
CA GLU A 92 -4.55 -18.54 9.21
C GLU A 92 -5.57 -17.48 9.65
N ARG A 93 -5.15 -16.58 10.54
CA ARG A 93 -5.98 -15.46 11.01
C ARG A 93 -6.35 -14.51 9.88
N LEU A 94 -5.43 -14.22 8.97
CA LEU A 94 -5.73 -13.42 7.78
C LEU A 94 -6.77 -14.11 6.90
N ARG A 95 -6.62 -15.41 6.62
CA ARG A 95 -7.58 -16.18 5.83
C ARG A 95 -8.99 -16.10 6.43
N ASP A 96 -9.12 -16.31 7.74
CA ASP A 96 -10.41 -16.29 8.41
C ASP A 96 -11.04 -14.88 8.40
N SER A 97 -10.21 -13.84 8.55
CA SER A 97 -10.62 -12.43 8.35
C SER A 97 -11.13 -12.16 6.93
N LEU A 98 -10.44 -12.68 5.91
CA LEU A 98 -10.84 -12.52 4.51
C LEU A 98 -12.17 -13.21 4.19
N ARG A 99 -12.43 -14.40 4.77
CA ARG A 99 -13.70 -15.15 4.59
C ARG A 99 -14.90 -14.46 5.23
N THR A 100 -14.67 -13.79 6.34
CA THR A 100 -15.73 -13.13 7.13
C THR A 100 -15.86 -11.63 6.81
N PHE A 101 -15.07 -11.13 5.86
CA PHE A 101 -15.08 -9.72 5.50
C PHE A 101 -16.39 -9.33 4.82
N GLU A 102 -17.03 -8.28 5.36
CA GLU A 102 -18.20 -7.65 4.77
C GLU A 102 -17.85 -6.28 4.20
N LYS A 103 -18.49 -5.91 3.09
CA LYS A 103 -18.28 -4.58 2.48
C LYS A 103 -18.66 -3.48 3.48
N GLY A 104 -17.78 -2.50 3.64
CA GLY A 104 -17.94 -1.42 4.61
C GLY A 104 -17.37 -1.72 6.00
N ALA A 105 -16.92 -2.95 6.25
CA ALA A 105 -16.12 -3.26 7.43
C ALA A 105 -14.70 -2.64 7.33
N PRO A 106 -13.97 -2.54 8.47
CA PRO A 106 -12.55 -2.25 8.49
C PRO A 106 -11.74 -3.10 7.51
N CYS A 107 -10.56 -2.61 7.11
CA CYS A 107 -9.67 -3.27 6.17
C CYS A 107 -9.49 -4.78 6.51
N PRO A 108 -9.71 -5.70 5.54
CA PRO A 108 -9.65 -7.14 5.82
C PRO A 108 -8.25 -7.64 6.20
N PHE A 109 -7.22 -6.84 5.92
CA PHE A 109 -5.83 -7.13 6.25
C PHE A 109 -5.39 -6.60 7.62
N LEU A 110 -6.30 -6.00 8.39
CA LEU A 110 -6.02 -5.47 9.73
C LEU A 110 -6.09 -6.59 10.77
N LEU A 111 -4.95 -6.92 11.38
CA LEU A 111 -4.84 -7.87 12.49
C LEU A 111 -4.09 -7.21 13.66
N ASP A 112 -4.66 -7.23 14.87
CA ASP A 112 -4.07 -6.68 16.10
C ASP A 112 -3.51 -5.24 15.96
N GLY A 113 -4.22 -4.38 15.22
CA GLY A 113 -3.80 -3.00 14.96
C GLY A 113 -2.69 -2.84 13.91
N GLY A 114 -2.26 -3.93 13.27
CA GLY A 114 -1.24 -3.96 12.22
C GLY A 114 -1.76 -4.49 10.88
N CYS A 115 -1.07 -4.11 9.80
CA CYS A 115 -1.37 -4.66 8.47
C CYS A 115 -0.65 -6.00 8.28
N ALA A 116 -1.39 -7.09 8.13
CA ALA A 116 -0.84 -8.44 7.92
C ALA A 116 0.01 -8.55 6.64
N VAL A 117 -0.29 -7.72 5.65
CA VAL A 117 0.41 -7.64 4.35
C VAL A 117 1.21 -6.35 4.22
N HIS A 118 1.75 -5.82 5.32
CA HIS A 118 2.44 -4.52 5.34
C HIS A 118 3.47 -4.32 4.21
N PRO A 119 4.32 -5.31 3.85
CA PRO A 119 5.23 -5.16 2.70
C PRO A 119 4.53 -4.93 1.37
N MET A 120 3.32 -5.48 1.19
CA MET A 120 2.50 -5.32 -0.02
C MET A 120 1.37 -4.30 0.14
N ARG A 121 1.39 -3.45 1.17
CA ARG A 121 0.39 -2.40 1.36
C ARG A 121 0.29 -1.52 0.10
N PRO A 122 -0.93 -1.20 -0.39
CA PRO A 122 -1.11 -0.36 -1.58
C PRO A 122 -0.46 1.02 -1.42
N MET A 123 -0.08 1.63 -2.53
CA MET A 123 0.51 2.97 -2.61
C MET A 123 -0.34 4.01 -1.88
N ALA A 124 -1.66 3.91 -1.94
CA ALA A 124 -2.55 4.80 -1.20
C ALA A 124 -2.36 4.70 0.32
N CYS A 125 -2.24 3.48 0.85
CA CYS A 125 -1.95 3.23 2.26
C CYS A 125 -0.56 3.75 2.66
N ARG A 126 0.43 3.66 1.77
CA ARG A 126 1.79 4.19 2.00
C ARG A 126 1.79 5.72 2.17
N HIS A 127 0.99 6.40 1.37
CA HIS A 127 0.87 7.86 1.41
C HIS A 127 0.15 8.38 2.65
N PHE A 128 -0.68 7.56 3.29
CA PHE A 128 -1.47 8.00 4.43
C PHE A 128 -0.63 8.14 5.70
N ASN A 129 -0.14 9.36 5.95
CA ASN A 129 0.62 9.72 7.14
C ASN A 129 0.06 11.01 7.72
N VAL A 130 -0.08 11.07 9.05
CA VAL A 130 -0.66 12.19 9.78
C VAL A 130 0.42 12.85 10.62
N PHE A 131 0.43 14.18 10.67
CA PHE A 131 1.34 15.00 11.45
C PHE A 131 0.63 15.65 12.66
N GLY A 132 1.41 16.03 13.67
CA GLY A 132 0.90 16.64 14.89
C GLY A 132 0.34 15.60 15.86
N GLN A 133 -0.98 15.64 16.09
CA GLN A 133 -1.65 14.78 17.07
C GLN A 133 -1.97 13.40 16.49
N SER A 134 -1.85 12.35 17.31
CA SER A 134 -2.32 11.00 16.98
C SER A 134 -3.82 11.00 16.69
N CYS A 135 -4.26 10.10 15.81
CA CYS A 135 -5.68 9.99 15.48
C CYS A 135 -6.49 9.50 16.67
N ALA A 136 -7.65 10.09 16.91
CA ALA A 136 -8.62 9.54 17.85
C ALA A 136 -9.27 8.28 17.27
N LYS A 137 -9.76 7.38 18.12
CA LYS A 137 -10.44 6.14 17.67
C LYS A 137 -11.62 6.49 16.75
N GLY A 138 -11.63 5.93 15.55
CA GLY A 138 -12.67 6.17 14.55
C GLY A 138 -12.53 7.50 13.79
N GLU A 139 -11.44 8.25 14.01
CA GLU A 139 -11.19 9.50 13.30
C GLU A 139 -10.67 9.25 11.88
N ASP A 140 -11.33 9.80 10.87
CA ASP A 140 -10.73 9.95 9.55
C ASP A 140 -10.03 11.31 9.41
N ALA A 141 -8.72 11.33 9.64
CA ALA A 141 -7.90 12.53 9.56
C ALA A 141 -7.91 13.20 8.17
N TYR A 142 -8.22 12.46 7.10
CA TYR A 142 -8.37 13.04 5.75
C TYR A 142 -9.51 14.05 5.70
N HIS A 143 -10.61 13.75 6.39
CA HIS A 143 -11.81 14.57 6.42
C HIS A 143 -11.83 15.57 7.58
N THR A 144 -11.37 15.16 8.77
CA THR A 144 -11.41 16.04 9.96
C THR A 144 -10.31 17.09 9.96
N ARG A 145 -9.12 16.77 9.44
CA ARG A 145 -7.94 17.64 9.49
C ARG A 145 -6.99 17.41 8.32
N ARG A 146 -7.50 17.57 7.09
CA ARG A 146 -6.75 17.37 5.84
C ARG A 146 -5.35 18.00 5.82
N LYS A 147 -5.17 19.18 6.42
CA LYS A 147 -3.87 19.89 6.52
C LYS A 147 -2.79 19.11 7.31
N ASP A 148 -3.21 18.17 8.14
CA ASP A 148 -2.35 17.28 8.92
C ASP A 148 -2.03 15.98 8.19
N VAL A 149 -2.67 15.71 7.06
CA VAL A 149 -2.39 14.53 6.23
C VAL A 149 -1.35 14.86 5.17
N LEU A 150 -0.37 13.99 5.04
CA LEU A 150 0.69 14.05 4.03
C LEU A 150 0.10 14.24 2.63
N THR A 151 0.68 15.17 1.88
CA THR A 151 0.35 15.37 0.46
C THR A 151 1.44 14.71 -0.39
N PRO A 152 1.11 13.71 -1.24
CA PRO A 152 2.10 13.04 -2.07
C PRO A 152 2.88 14.00 -2.97
N ILE A 153 4.18 13.78 -3.09
CA ILE A 153 5.02 14.56 -4.02
C ILE A 153 4.81 14.02 -5.43
N ARG A 154 4.21 14.83 -6.29
CA ARG A 154 3.81 14.46 -7.66
C ARG A 154 4.89 13.72 -8.45
N ARG A 155 6.16 14.14 -8.36
CA ARG A 155 7.27 13.49 -9.09
C ARG A 155 7.38 12.00 -8.79
N TYR A 156 7.30 11.63 -7.51
CA TYR A 156 7.43 10.24 -7.07
C TYR A 156 6.16 9.43 -7.38
N GLN A 157 5.00 10.08 -7.31
CA GLN A 157 3.73 9.46 -7.72
C GLN A 157 3.73 9.13 -9.23
N ASP A 158 4.16 10.08 -10.06
CA ASP A 158 4.28 9.89 -11.52
C ASP A 158 5.31 8.78 -11.84
N GLU A 159 6.42 8.72 -11.10
CA GLU A 159 7.43 7.67 -11.21
C GLU A 159 6.85 6.29 -10.85
N ALA A 160 6.13 6.17 -9.74
CA ALA A 160 5.49 4.92 -9.34
C ALA A 160 4.52 4.41 -10.42
N PHE A 161 3.67 5.28 -10.97
CA PHE A 161 2.79 4.89 -12.09
C PHE A 161 3.55 4.51 -13.35
N PHE A 162 4.68 5.16 -13.63
CA PHE A 162 5.52 4.82 -14.77
C PHE A 162 6.05 3.38 -14.69
N HIS A 163 6.30 2.86 -13.48
CA HIS A 163 6.70 1.48 -13.24
C HIS A 163 5.55 0.48 -13.35
N LEU A 164 4.32 0.84 -12.95
CA LEU A 164 3.15 -0.05 -13.07
C LEU A 164 2.64 -0.22 -14.50
N LEU A 165 2.65 0.85 -15.30
CA LEU A 165 2.05 0.89 -16.63
C LEU A 165 2.51 -0.18 -17.65
N PRO A 166 3.77 -0.65 -17.70
CA PRO A 166 4.13 -1.77 -18.58
C PRO A 166 3.31 -3.03 -18.34
N PHE A 167 2.93 -3.33 -17.10
CA PHE A 167 2.08 -4.47 -16.77
C PHE A 167 0.68 -4.34 -17.38
N HIS A 168 0.19 -3.11 -17.51
CA HIS A 168 -1.10 -2.80 -18.14
C HIS A 168 -1.03 -2.68 -19.67
N GLY A 169 0.05 -3.16 -20.31
CA GLY A 169 0.23 -3.15 -21.75
C GLY A 169 0.77 -1.84 -22.33
N VAL A 170 0.98 -0.80 -21.51
CA VAL A 170 1.50 0.50 -21.98
C VAL A 170 3.04 0.48 -21.98
N LYS A 171 3.62 -0.13 -23.02
CA LYS A 171 5.07 -0.41 -23.07
C LYS A 171 5.91 0.81 -23.45
N SER A 172 5.43 1.70 -24.33
CA SER A 172 6.22 2.85 -24.81
C SER A 172 6.41 3.91 -23.72
N LYS A 173 7.66 4.37 -23.51
CA LYS A 173 7.94 5.46 -22.55
C LYS A 173 7.13 6.73 -22.84
N ALA A 174 6.91 7.05 -24.12
CA ALA A 174 6.13 8.21 -24.52
C ALA A 174 4.64 8.03 -24.16
N GLU A 175 4.09 6.84 -24.38
CA GLU A 175 2.70 6.52 -24.01
C GLU A 175 2.50 6.54 -22.50
N ARG A 176 3.44 5.99 -21.72
CA ARG A 176 3.38 6.02 -20.26
C ARG A 176 3.29 7.45 -19.74
N ARG A 177 4.17 8.34 -20.21
CA ARG A 177 4.15 9.76 -19.85
C ARG A 177 2.84 10.44 -20.23
N ARG A 178 2.30 10.13 -21.41
CA ARG A 178 0.99 10.66 -21.85
C ARG A 178 -0.15 10.17 -20.95
N ALA A 179 -0.17 8.89 -20.60
CA ALA A 179 -1.18 8.30 -19.73
C ALA A 179 -1.17 8.94 -18.33
N ILE A 180 0.01 9.10 -17.74
CA ILE A 180 0.20 9.79 -16.44
C ILE A 180 -0.26 11.24 -16.53
N LYS A 181 0.21 12.00 -17.54
CA LYS A 181 -0.15 13.41 -17.71
C LYS A 181 -1.66 13.63 -17.85
N LYS A 182 -2.35 12.70 -18.53
CA LYS A 182 -3.80 12.74 -18.73
C LYS A 182 -4.60 12.15 -17.56
N GLY A 183 -3.95 11.55 -16.56
CA GLY A 183 -4.61 10.89 -15.44
C GLY A 183 -5.34 9.60 -15.80
N THR A 184 -5.14 9.03 -16.99
CA THR A 184 -5.87 7.83 -17.45
C THR A 184 -5.51 6.60 -16.63
N VAL A 185 -4.38 6.60 -15.93
CA VAL A 185 -3.96 5.54 -15.01
C VAL A 185 -4.97 5.35 -13.87
N HIS A 186 -5.64 6.42 -13.43
CA HIS A 186 -6.59 6.36 -12.32
C HIS A 186 -7.87 5.59 -12.65
N ALA A 187 -8.20 5.45 -13.95
CA ALA A 187 -9.34 4.62 -14.38
C ALA A 187 -9.13 3.11 -14.10
N LEU A 188 -7.89 2.69 -13.80
CA LEU A 188 -7.56 1.31 -13.45
C LEU A 188 -7.80 1.00 -11.96
N ALA A 189 -7.96 2.03 -11.12
CA ALA A 189 -8.10 1.83 -9.68
C ALA A 189 -9.45 1.20 -9.34
N LYS A 190 -9.42 0.28 -8.38
CA LYS A 190 -10.61 -0.25 -7.69
C LYS A 190 -10.59 0.19 -6.23
N VAL A 191 -11.72 0.10 -5.56
CA VAL A 191 -11.80 0.33 -4.11
C VAL A 191 -11.51 -0.98 -3.38
N LEU A 192 -10.47 -0.99 -2.54
CA LEU A 192 -9.99 -2.18 -1.81
C LEU A 192 -11.10 -2.83 -0.97
N GLN A 193 -11.92 -2.02 -0.30
CA GLN A 193 -12.99 -2.47 0.59
C GLN A 193 -14.25 -2.98 -0.14
N GLU A 194 -14.34 -2.74 -1.46
CA GLU A 194 -15.46 -3.22 -2.28
C GLU A 194 -15.17 -4.56 -2.96
N LEU A 195 -13.93 -5.05 -2.85
CA LEU A 195 -13.48 -6.30 -3.46
C LEU A 195 -13.98 -7.52 -2.68
N ASP A 196 -14.16 -8.61 -3.43
CA ASP A 196 -14.51 -9.92 -2.92
C ASP A 196 -13.24 -10.63 -2.45
N TRP A 197 -13.03 -10.63 -1.13
CA TRP A 197 -11.84 -11.16 -0.48
C TRP A 197 -11.92 -12.65 -0.14
N ASP A 198 -13.12 -13.24 -0.19
CA ASP A 198 -13.29 -14.69 -0.02
C ASP A 198 -12.52 -15.48 -1.10
N ARG A 199 -12.43 -14.92 -2.31
CA ARG A 199 -11.60 -15.47 -3.41
C ARG A 199 -10.11 -15.56 -3.08
N LEU A 200 -9.59 -14.62 -2.27
CA LEU A 200 -8.21 -14.70 -1.81
C LEU A 200 -8.06 -15.84 -0.80
N ALA A 201 -9.00 -15.96 0.14
CA ALA A 201 -9.01 -17.06 1.10
C ALA A 201 -9.08 -18.43 0.40
N ASP A 202 -9.92 -18.58 -0.63
CA ASP A 202 -10.00 -19.80 -1.43
C ASP A 202 -8.67 -20.13 -2.12
N ARG A 203 -7.95 -19.11 -2.61
CA ARG A 203 -6.64 -19.29 -3.23
C ARG A 203 -5.58 -19.69 -2.20
N MET A 204 -5.66 -19.15 -0.98
CA MET A 204 -4.80 -19.55 0.13
C MET A 204 -5.01 -21.03 0.47
N ASP A 205 -6.26 -21.48 0.58
CA ASP A 205 -6.56 -22.89 0.87
C ASP A 205 -6.19 -23.83 -0.28
N ALA A 206 -6.31 -23.38 -1.53
CA ALA A 206 -5.87 -24.16 -2.68
C ALA A 206 -4.35 -24.34 -2.71
N PHE A 207 -3.59 -23.32 -2.31
CA PHE A 207 -2.14 -23.39 -2.21
C PHE A 207 -1.68 -24.39 -1.14
N ASP A 208 -2.40 -24.50 -0.02
CA ASP A 208 -2.04 -25.43 1.07
C ASP A 208 -2.29 -26.90 0.73
N ARG A 209 -3.16 -27.17 -0.26
CA ARG A 209 -3.50 -28.53 -0.71
C ARG A 209 -2.59 -29.06 -1.82
N GLY A 210 -1.81 -28.20 -2.46
CA GLY A 210 -0.90 -28.55 -3.57
C GLY A 210 0.53 -28.71 -3.10
#